data_AF-A0A7X3XQZ7-F1
#
_entry.id   AF-A0A7X3XQZ7-F1
#
_cell.length_a   1.000
_cell.length_b   1.000
_cell.length_c   1.000
_cell.angle_alpha   90.00
_cell.angle_beta   90.00
_cell.angle_gamma   90.00
#
_symmetry.space_group_name_H-M   'P 1'
#
loop_
_entity.id
_entity.type
_entity.pdbx_description
1 polymer ?
#
loop_
_entity_poly.entity_id
_entity_poly.type
_entity_poly.pdbx_seq_one_letter_code
_entity_poly.pdbx_strand_id
1 'polypeptide(L)'
;MKKGRFLLLVWFLLSHSLFVYSEPPIEVIYWKSWDVQTPSQDEIGSLHDVMVEVQSFFASEMDRHGFGEKTFSFKDIDVVEGRRKLRDYTSHWIIVDESDLIERGLDNQIYVVFFGGSGHIAGNSALSQQLCGNIPEQLIYCNNLIVIPTESRHIILPLLAHEIGHAFSLDHPEQRLIANRVDVMHFPLHVIPGVTMTLKDFALSQKDATFLNEGGRLSVQQDSQDSNQEIEIDTDVNDDGYTDLYDCLIVRSGMSVESSYDTDINNDGVTNILDLMLVKAAAFEAIAAAAPSKPSQRKIITTTWGKLKTR
;
A
#
# COMPACT_ATOMS: atom_id res chain seq x y z
N MET A 1 14.85 60.88 -26.28
CA MET A 1 15.60 60.03 -25.34
C MET A 1 14.64 59.20 -24.51
N LYS A 2 14.41 57.93 -24.87
CA LYS A 2 13.67 56.95 -24.05
C LYS A 2 14.45 55.64 -24.15
N LYS A 3 15.10 55.22 -23.06
CA LYS A 3 15.91 54.00 -22.99
C LYS A 3 15.26 53.00 -22.04
N GLY A 4 14.90 51.85 -22.63
CA GLY A 4 15.00 50.48 -22.11
C GLY A 4 14.79 50.23 -20.63
N ARG A 5 13.58 49.78 -20.28
CA ARG A 5 13.28 49.00 -19.08
C ARG A 5 12.15 48.01 -19.43
N PHE A 6 12.44 46.91 -20.11
CA PHE A 6 11.46 45.85 -20.32
C PHE A 6 12.12 44.54 -20.79
N LEU A 7 13.05 43.99 -20.01
CA LEU A 7 13.66 42.70 -20.36
C LEU A 7 14.33 42.07 -19.13
N LEU A 8 13.55 41.61 -18.14
CA LEU A 8 14.10 40.84 -17.01
C LEU A 8 13.08 40.07 -16.15
N LEU A 9 11.93 39.65 -16.69
CA LEU A 9 10.89 38.99 -15.88
C LEU A 9 10.20 37.78 -16.51
N VAL A 10 10.68 37.27 -17.65
CA VAL A 10 10.07 36.09 -18.32
C VAL A 10 10.96 34.84 -18.25
N TRP A 11 12.19 34.94 -17.74
CA TRP A 11 13.13 33.80 -17.66
C TRP A 11 13.11 33.02 -16.35
N PHE A 12 12.24 33.37 -15.40
CA PHE A 12 12.07 32.64 -14.13
C PHE A 12 10.84 31.72 -14.09
N LEU A 13 10.09 31.63 -15.20
CA LEU A 13 8.92 30.76 -15.36
C LEU A 13 9.14 29.65 -16.39
N LEU A 14 10.40 29.29 -16.70
CA LEU A 14 10.72 27.89 -16.98
C LEU A 14 10.90 27.19 -15.63
N SER A 15 9.79 27.16 -14.88
CA SER A 15 9.52 26.11 -13.92
C SER A 15 9.81 24.81 -14.65
N HIS A 16 10.92 24.19 -14.26
CA HIS A 16 11.23 22.84 -14.65
C HIS A 16 10.02 22.05 -14.19
N SER A 17 9.14 21.71 -15.14
CA SER A 17 8.27 20.55 -15.03
C SER A 17 9.24 19.38 -14.92
N LEU A 18 9.78 19.18 -13.72
CA LEU A 18 10.47 17.97 -13.34
C LEU A 18 9.46 16.89 -13.65
N PHE A 19 9.67 16.17 -14.76
CA PHE A 19 8.95 14.97 -15.05
C PHE A 19 9.15 14.09 -13.83
N VAL A 20 8.12 14.04 -12.98
CA VAL A 20 8.03 13.04 -11.93
C VAL A 20 7.86 11.74 -12.70
N TYR A 21 8.98 11.07 -12.99
CA TYR A 21 8.93 9.69 -13.45
C TYR A 21 8.29 8.92 -12.30
N SER A 22 7.01 8.57 -12.44
CA SER A 22 6.41 7.61 -11.54
C SER A 22 7.20 6.33 -11.70
N GLU A 23 7.74 5.80 -10.62
CA GLU A 23 8.38 4.50 -10.68
C GLU A 23 7.39 3.46 -11.19
N PRO A 24 7.84 2.49 -12.00
CA PRO A 24 6.95 1.45 -12.49
C PRO A 24 6.38 0.68 -11.30
N PRO A 25 5.05 0.46 -11.26
CA PRO A 25 4.42 -0.27 -10.16
C PRO A 25 4.95 -1.70 -10.12
N ILE A 26 5.15 -2.26 -8.93
CA ILE A 26 5.53 -3.67 -8.74
C ILE A 26 4.51 -4.58 -9.44
N GLU A 27 4.98 -5.51 -10.27
CA GLU A 27 4.12 -6.54 -10.87
C GLU A 27 4.00 -7.71 -9.90
N VAL A 28 2.77 -8.09 -9.58
CA VAL A 28 2.49 -9.17 -8.63
C VAL A 28 1.94 -10.36 -9.39
N ILE A 29 2.55 -11.53 -9.20
CA ILE A 29 2.24 -12.75 -9.94
C ILE A 29 1.94 -13.86 -8.93
N TYR A 30 0.81 -14.54 -9.08
CA TYR A 30 0.62 -15.87 -8.51
C TYR A 30 1.13 -16.91 -9.49
N TRP A 31 2.23 -17.59 -9.15
CA TRP A 31 2.78 -18.64 -9.99
C TRP A 31 2.23 -20.01 -9.59
N LYS A 32 1.36 -20.56 -10.44
CA LYS A 32 0.75 -21.88 -10.27
C LYS A 32 1.52 -22.92 -11.08
N SER A 33 2.19 -23.85 -10.42
CA SER A 33 2.73 -25.03 -11.12
C SER A 33 1.60 -25.93 -11.65
N TRP A 34 1.88 -26.76 -12.66
CA TRP A 34 0.85 -27.47 -13.43
C TRP A 34 -0.04 -28.40 -12.56
N ASP A 35 0.49 -28.92 -11.45
CA ASP A 35 -0.17 -29.88 -10.56
C ASP A 35 -0.65 -29.24 -9.26
N VAL A 36 -0.53 -27.92 -9.13
CA VAL A 36 -1.11 -27.15 -8.04
C VAL A 36 -2.48 -26.64 -8.47
N GLN A 37 -3.43 -26.70 -7.54
CA GLN A 37 -4.79 -26.22 -7.75
C GLN A 37 -4.79 -24.71 -8.05
N THR A 38 -5.66 -24.26 -8.95
CA THR A 38 -5.83 -22.81 -9.19
C THR A 38 -6.29 -22.13 -7.90
N PRO A 39 -5.66 -21.00 -7.50
CA PRO A 39 -6.02 -20.30 -6.27
C PRO A 39 -7.49 -19.86 -6.31
N SER A 40 -8.16 -19.88 -5.16
CA SER A 40 -9.48 -19.27 -5.03
C SER A 40 -9.37 -17.74 -5.06
N GLN A 41 -10.50 -17.05 -5.30
CA GLN A 41 -10.55 -15.60 -5.18
C GLN A 41 -10.19 -15.14 -3.76
N ASP A 42 -10.63 -15.87 -2.73
CA ASP A 42 -10.25 -15.60 -1.33
C ASP A 42 -8.73 -15.69 -1.10
N GLU A 43 -8.05 -16.64 -1.76
CA GLU A 43 -6.59 -16.77 -1.67
C GLU A 43 -5.89 -15.58 -2.34
N ILE A 44 -6.36 -15.16 -3.52
CA ILE A 44 -5.84 -13.97 -4.22
C ILE A 44 -6.10 -12.70 -3.40
N GLY A 45 -7.32 -12.50 -2.88
CA GLY A 45 -7.65 -11.39 -2.01
C GLY A 45 -6.77 -11.35 -0.76
N SER A 46 -6.53 -12.50 -0.13
CA SER A 46 -5.61 -12.60 1.01
C SER A 46 -4.17 -12.21 0.67
N LEU A 47 -3.69 -12.52 -0.53
CA LEU A 47 -2.34 -12.13 -0.98
C LEU A 47 -2.27 -10.65 -1.36
N HIS A 48 -3.36 -10.09 -1.89
CA HIS A 48 -3.49 -8.65 -2.12
C HIS A 48 -3.41 -7.89 -0.79
N ASP A 49 -4.13 -8.34 0.24
CA ASP A 49 -4.07 -7.75 1.59
C ASP A 49 -2.64 -7.79 2.17
N VAL A 50 -1.89 -8.86 1.91
CA VAL A 50 -0.47 -8.97 2.28
C VAL A 50 0.37 -7.87 1.61
N MET A 51 0.15 -7.60 0.31
CA MET A 51 0.84 -6.52 -0.40
C MET A 51 0.47 -5.14 0.16
N VAL A 52 -0.83 -4.89 0.42
CA VAL A 52 -1.32 -3.65 1.03
C VAL A 52 -0.71 -3.42 2.42
N GLU A 53 -0.62 -4.45 3.24
CA GLU A 53 -0.06 -4.33 4.59
C GLU A 53 1.45 -4.05 4.55
N VAL A 54 2.20 -4.67 3.65
CA VAL A 54 3.62 -4.37 3.45
C VAL A 54 3.80 -2.95 2.89
N GLN A 55 3.00 -2.53 1.92
CA GLN A 55 2.98 -1.15 1.41
C GLN A 55 2.74 -0.13 2.54
N SER A 56 1.77 -0.41 3.41
CA SER A 56 1.44 0.42 4.58
C SER A 56 2.57 0.48 5.60
N PHE A 57 3.31 -0.62 5.78
CA PHE A 57 4.50 -0.65 6.62
C PHE A 57 5.60 0.28 6.12
N PHE A 58 5.93 0.24 4.82
CA PHE A 58 6.91 1.18 4.24
C PHE A 58 6.45 2.63 4.39
N ALA A 59 5.18 2.94 4.07
CA ALA A 59 4.62 4.29 4.25
C ALA A 59 4.77 4.80 5.70
N SER A 60 4.36 3.98 6.67
CA SER A 60 4.42 4.32 8.09
C SER A 60 5.85 4.52 8.59
N GLU A 61 6.79 3.68 8.15
CA GLU A 61 8.19 3.81 8.55
C GLU A 61 8.87 5.01 7.89
N MET A 62 8.54 5.35 6.64
CA MET A 62 9.01 6.58 5.98
C MET A 62 8.50 7.83 6.68
N ASP A 63 7.22 7.85 7.08
CA ASP A 63 6.64 8.96 7.85
C ASP A 63 7.28 9.10 9.24
N ARG A 64 7.49 7.96 9.93
CA ARG A 64 8.16 7.92 11.25
C ARG A 64 9.56 8.56 11.23
N HIS A 65 10.25 8.52 10.09
CA HIS A 65 11.57 9.14 9.90
C HIS A 65 11.53 10.56 9.31
N GLY A 66 10.33 11.12 9.10
CA GLY A 66 10.12 12.50 8.64
C GLY A 66 10.16 12.69 7.13
N PHE A 67 9.99 11.61 6.34
CA PHE A 67 9.98 11.66 4.88
C PHE A 67 8.56 11.69 4.27
N GLY A 68 7.53 11.68 5.12
CA GLY A 68 6.12 11.54 4.76
C GLY A 68 5.75 10.09 4.42
N GLU A 69 4.48 9.85 4.11
CA GLU A 69 3.90 8.53 3.80
C GLU A 69 4.29 8.04 2.39
N LYS A 70 5.59 7.94 2.13
CA LYS A 70 6.12 7.45 0.85
C LYS A 70 6.14 5.93 0.83
N THR A 71 5.66 5.36 -0.26
CA THR A 71 5.67 3.90 -0.47
C THR A 71 5.76 3.55 -1.95
N PHE A 72 5.79 2.26 -2.25
CA PHE A 72 5.77 1.74 -3.61
C PHE A 72 4.33 1.50 -4.07
N SER A 73 4.06 1.54 -5.37
CA SER A 73 2.80 1.09 -5.96
C SER A 73 2.93 -0.33 -6.49
N PHE A 74 1.83 -1.06 -6.63
CA PHE A 74 1.82 -2.40 -7.22
C PHE A 74 0.54 -2.61 -8.05
N LYS A 75 0.59 -3.52 -9.03
CA LYS A 75 -0.56 -3.90 -9.88
C LYS A 75 -1.37 -5.03 -9.23
N ASP A 76 -2.55 -5.29 -9.77
CA ASP A 76 -3.33 -6.48 -9.44
C ASP A 76 -2.53 -7.78 -9.66
N ILE A 77 -2.93 -8.84 -8.96
CA ILE A 77 -2.23 -10.13 -8.98
C ILE A 77 -2.61 -10.91 -10.24
N ASP A 78 -1.64 -11.11 -11.12
CA ASP A 78 -1.78 -11.95 -12.30
C ASP A 78 -1.55 -13.43 -11.96
N VAL A 79 -2.48 -14.31 -12.31
CA VAL A 79 -2.30 -15.76 -12.16
C VAL A 79 -1.62 -16.34 -13.40
N VAL A 80 -0.40 -16.85 -13.22
CA VAL A 80 0.40 -17.45 -14.31
C VAL A 80 0.54 -18.95 -14.08
N GLU A 81 0.24 -19.73 -15.11
CA GLU A 81 0.39 -21.18 -15.11
C GLU A 81 1.76 -21.59 -15.66
N GLY A 82 2.55 -22.21 -14.79
CA GLY A 82 3.83 -22.81 -15.14
C GLY A 82 3.68 -24.17 -15.82
N ARG A 83 4.68 -24.54 -16.63
CA ARG A 83 4.67 -25.73 -17.51
C ARG A 83 5.13 -27.01 -16.81
N ARG A 84 5.73 -26.87 -15.62
CA ARG A 84 6.29 -27.98 -14.83
C ARG A 84 5.48 -28.31 -13.59
N LYS A 85 5.72 -29.51 -13.03
CA LYS A 85 5.22 -29.89 -11.72
C LYS A 85 5.93 -29.12 -10.63
N LEU A 86 5.28 -28.91 -9.49
CA LEU A 86 5.83 -28.23 -8.32
C LEU A 86 7.23 -28.72 -7.95
N ARG A 87 7.40 -30.05 -7.87
CA ARG A 87 8.67 -30.69 -7.47
C ARG A 87 9.83 -30.42 -8.44
N ASP A 88 9.54 -30.01 -9.66
CA ASP A 88 10.56 -29.77 -10.70
C ASP A 88 11.12 -28.34 -10.59
N TYR A 89 10.49 -27.43 -9.83
CA TYR A 89 10.99 -26.08 -9.52
C TYR A 89 12.07 -26.11 -8.43
N THR A 90 13.20 -26.74 -8.75
CA THR A 90 14.36 -26.84 -7.86
C THR A 90 15.18 -25.56 -7.80
N SER A 91 14.90 -24.59 -8.68
CA SER A 91 15.57 -23.29 -8.77
C SER A 91 14.59 -22.21 -9.23
N HIS A 92 14.76 -20.97 -8.75
CA HIS A 92 13.98 -19.82 -9.21
C HIS A 92 14.23 -19.47 -10.68
N TRP A 93 15.38 -19.86 -11.24
CA TRP A 93 15.69 -19.69 -12.66
C TRP A 93 14.70 -20.44 -13.56
N ILE A 94 14.01 -21.46 -13.05
CA ILE A 94 12.97 -22.18 -13.81
C ILE A 94 11.73 -21.30 -13.97
N ILE A 95 11.37 -20.50 -12.96
CA ILE A 95 10.30 -19.49 -13.09
C ILE A 95 10.73 -18.46 -14.14
N VAL A 96 11.95 -17.95 -14.05
CA VAL A 96 12.49 -16.97 -15.01
C VAL A 96 12.46 -17.50 -16.46
N ASP A 97 12.89 -18.74 -16.68
CA ASP A 97 12.90 -19.41 -17.99
C ASP A 97 11.49 -19.60 -18.58
N GLU A 98 10.48 -19.79 -17.74
CA GLU A 98 9.10 -20.04 -18.19
C GLU A 98 8.22 -18.79 -18.29
N SER A 99 8.61 -17.70 -17.63
CA SER A 99 7.75 -16.53 -17.36
C SER A 99 7.88 -15.40 -18.38
N ASP A 100 8.74 -15.56 -19.38
CA ASP A 100 9.15 -14.53 -20.35
C ASP A 100 9.56 -13.19 -19.68
N LEU A 101 9.83 -13.18 -18.37
CA LEU A 101 10.09 -11.96 -17.58
C LEU A 101 11.34 -11.21 -18.04
N ILE A 102 12.31 -11.94 -18.60
CA ILE A 102 13.50 -11.34 -19.22
C ILE A 102 13.15 -10.70 -20.57
N GLU A 103 12.22 -11.27 -21.32
CA GLU A 103 11.80 -10.76 -22.63
C GLU A 103 10.97 -9.47 -22.51
N ARG A 104 10.39 -9.21 -21.34
CA ARG A 104 9.63 -7.99 -21.02
C ARG A 104 10.48 -6.71 -20.92
N GLY A 105 11.81 -6.78 -21.04
CA GLY A 105 12.71 -5.61 -21.03
C GLY A 105 13.45 -5.39 -19.72
N LEU A 106 14.32 -4.37 -19.66
CA LEU A 106 15.14 -3.99 -18.49
C LEU A 106 14.66 -2.66 -17.90
N ASP A 107 13.37 -2.57 -17.60
CA ASP A 107 12.71 -1.32 -17.21
C ASP A 107 12.80 -1.05 -15.70
N ASN A 108 13.75 -1.67 -15.00
CA ASN A 108 13.89 -1.61 -13.53
C ASN A 108 12.60 -2.06 -12.81
N GLN A 109 11.95 -3.08 -13.37
CA GLN A 109 10.70 -3.62 -12.88
C GLN A 109 10.96 -4.56 -11.70
N ILE A 110 10.16 -4.44 -10.64
CA ILE A 110 10.15 -5.42 -9.55
C ILE A 110 8.99 -6.38 -9.81
N TYR A 111 9.29 -7.68 -9.76
CA TYR A 111 8.32 -8.76 -9.86
C TYR A 111 8.23 -9.46 -8.52
N VAL A 112 7.05 -9.47 -7.90
CA VAL A 112 6.76 -10.26 -6.70
C VAL A 112 5.98 -11.50 -7.12
N VAL A 113 6.61 -12.67 -7.00
CA VAL A 113 6.01 -13.96 -7.36
C VAL A 113 5.61 -14.72 -6.10
N PHE A 114 4.30 -14.83 -5.87
CA PHE A 114 3.74 -15.77 -4.90
C PHE A 114 3.72 -17.18 -5.50
N PHE A 115 4.59 -18.07 -4.99
CA PHE A 115 4.77 -19.42 -5.53
C PHE A 115 3.82 -20.41 -4.86
N GLY A 116 2.76 -20.78 -5.60
CA GLY A 116 1.64 -21.57 -5.10
C GLY A 116 2.00 -23.01 -4.73
N GLY A 117 1.47 -23.48 -3.60
CA GLY A 117 1.56 -24.88 -3.16
C GLY A 117 2.93 -25.29 -2.61
N SER A 118 3.82 -24.32 -2.34
CA SER A 118 5.13 -24.58 -1.77
C SER A 118 5.35 -23.84 -0.46
N GLY A 119 6.08 -24.46 0.47
CA GLY A 119 6.65 -23.80 1.66
C GLY A 119 8.09 -23.32 1.48
N HIS A 120 8.73 -23.62 0.35
CA HIS A 120 10.10 -23.20 0.05
C HIS A 120 10.35 -23.09 -1.46
N ILE A 121 11.39 -22.35 -1.87
CA ILE A 121 11.90 -22.40 -3.24
C ILE A 121 13.42 -22.58 -3.22
N ALA A 122 13.90 -23.61 -3.92
CA ALA A 122 15.32 -24.00 -3.89
C ALA A 122 15.88 -24.20 -2.46
N GLY A 123 15.04 -24.63 -1.51
CA GLY A 123 15.40 -24.78 -0.10
C GLY A 123 15.41 -23.51 0.74
N ASN A 124 15.07 -22.35 0.16
CA ASN A 124 14.96 -21.07 0.87
C ASN A 124 13.50 -20.73 1.18
N SER A 125 13.28 -20.00 2.28
CA SER A 125 11.95 -19.52 2.68
C SER A 125 11.41 -18.40 1.78
N ALA A 126 12.30 -17.63 1.17
CA ALA A 126 12.05 -16.66 0.11
C ALA A 126 13.38 -16.33 -0.59
N LEU A 127 13.32 -15.54 -1.66
CA LEU A 127 14.51 -14.94 -2.27
C LEU A 127 14.16 -13.63 -2.94
N SER A 128 15.17 -12.76 -3.03
CA SER A 128 15.21 -11.58 -3.89
C SER A 128 16.48 -11.68 -4.75
N GLN A 129 16.33 -11.55 -6.07
CA GLN A 129 17.40 -11.74 -7.04
C GLN A 129 17.29 -10.72 -8.17
N GLN A 130 18.41 -10.06 -8.48
CA GLN A 130 18.54 -9.24 -9.69
C GLN A 130 18.61 -10.15 -10.93
N LEU A 131 17.81 -9.86 -11.96
CA LEU A 131 17.71 -10.66 -13.19
C LEU A 131 18.79 -10.33 -14.24
N CYS A 132 19.59 -9.30 -13.99
CA CYS A 132 20.56 -8.75 -14.94
C CYS A 132 21.93 -9.41 -14.73
N GLY A 133 22.05 -10.66 -15.14
CA GLY A 133 23.32 -11.38 -15.03
C GLY A 133 24.47 -10.61 -15.73
N ASN A 134 25.56 -10.35 -14.99
CA ASN A 134 26.83 -9.79 -15.47
C ASN A 134 26.71 -8.57 -16.41
N ILE A 135 25.69 -7.72 -16.23
CA ILE A 135 25.61 -6.48 -17.00
C ILE A 135 26.67 -5.50 -16.44
N PRO A 136 27.44 -4.79 -17.29
CA PRO A 136 28.39 -3.79 -16.81
C PRO A 136 27.72 -2.82 -15.84
N GLU A 137 28.40 -2.45 -14.74
CA GLU A 137 27.93 -1.55 -13.67
C GLU A 137 27.30 -0.22 -14.18
N GLN A 138 27.54 0.12 -15.44
CA GLN A 138 27.07 1.32 -16.12
C GLN A 138 25.59 1.25 -16.56
N LEU A 139 24.98 0.07 -16.60
CA LEU A 139 23.55 -0.09 -16.86
C LEU A 139 22.81 -0.23 -15.53
N ILE A 140 22.30 0.90 -15.05
CA ILE A 140 21.77 1.12 -13.68
C ILE A 140 20.37 0.50 -13.47
N TYR A 141 19.72 0.03 -14.54
CA TYR A 141 18.34 -0.45 -14.48
C TYR A 141 18.32 -1.96 -14.56
N CYS A 142 17.94 -2.59 -13.43
CA CYS A 142 17.78 -4.02 -13.38
C CYS A 142 16.44 -4.42 -12.81
N ASN A 143 15.83 -5.43 -13.43
CA ASN A 143 14.65 -6.05 -12.89
C ASN A 143 15.02 -6.88 -11.67
N ASN A 144 14.16 -6.83 -10.65
CA ASN A 144 14.29 -7.66 -9.45
C ASN A 144 13.18 -8.70 -9.45
N LEU A 145 13.53 -9.95 -9.14
CA LEU A 145 12.60 -11.03 -8.90
C LEU A 145 12.59 -11.35 -7.41
N ILE A 146 11.42 -11.22 -6.80
CA ILE A 146 11.13 -11.70 -5.46
C ILE A 146 10.28 -12.95 -5.60
N VAL A 147 10.62 -14.03 -4.90
CA VAL A 147 9.78 -15.24 -4.85
C VAL A 147 9.43 -15.60 -3.42
N ILE A 148 8.13 -15.59 -3.11
CA ILE A 148 7.55 -15.90 -1.80
C ILE A 148 6.67 -17.16 -1.90
N PRO A 149 7.04 -18.27 -1.24
CA PRO A 149 6.20 -19.46 -1.14
C PRO A 149 4.90 -19.20 -0.36
N THR A 150 3.75 -19.61 -0.90
CA THR A 150 2.44 -19.27 -0.28
C THR A 150 2.10 -20.08 0.97
N GLU A 151 2.79 -21.20 1.23
CA GLU A 151 2.57 -21.98 2.46
C GLU A 151 3.28 -21.37 3.69
N SER A 152 4.14 -20.35 3.50
CA SER A 152 4.86 -19.64 4.56
C SER A 152 4.02 -18.57 5.29
N ARG A 153 2.72 -18.82 5.47
CA ARG A 153 1.72 -17.81 5.92
C ARG A 153 2.06 -17.10 7.22
N HIS A 154 2.70 -17.79 8.16
CA HIS A 154 3.01 -17.26 9.50
C HIS A 154 4.12 -16.18 9.51
N ILE A 155 4.88 -16.05 8.43
CA ILE A 155 6.01 -15.13 8.29
C ILE A 155 5.97 -14.34 6.99
N ILE A 156 4.89 -14.48 6.20
CA ILE A 156 4.84 -13.94 4.83
C ILE A 156 5.02 -12.43 4.80
N LEU A 157 4.43 -11.71 5.76
CA LEU A 157 4.52 -10.25 5.86
C LEU A 157 5.95 -9.74 6.08
N PRO A 158 6.66 -10.09 7.18
CA PRO A 158 8.02 -9.62 7.38
C PRO A 158 9.00 -10.16 6.33
N LEU A 159 8.77 -11.37 5.83
CA LEU A 159 9.59 -11.95 4.77
C LEU A 159 9.44 -11.16 3.47
N LEU A 160 8.22 -10.86 3.04
CA LEU A 160 7.96 -10.05 1.85
C LEU A 160 8.53 -8.64 2.01
N ALA A 161 8.35 -8.00 3.17
CA ALA A 161 8.93 -6.68 3.43
C ALA A 161 10.47 -6.68 3.33
N HIS A 162 11.13 -7.73 3.84
CA HIS A 162 12.58 -7.93 3.73
C HIS A 162 13.03 -8.06 2.26
N GLU A 163 12.39 -8.94 1.49
CA GLU A 163 12.75 -9.17 0.10
C GLU A 163 12.47 -7.94 -0.80
N ILE A 164 11.41 -7.19 -0.52
CA ILE A 164 11.12 -5.90 -1.17
C ILE A 164 12.23 -4.89 -0.84
N GLY A 165 12.72 -4.85 0.40
CA GLY A 165 13.86 -4.02 0.76
C GLY A 165 15.09 -4.33 -0.09
N HIS A 166 15.41 -5.60 -0.32
CA HIS A 166 16.48 -6.00 -1.24
C HIS A 166 16.24 -5.57 -2.68
N ALA A 167 15.01 -5.66 -3.19
CA ALA A 167 14.68 -5.16 -4.53
C ALA A 167 14.87 -3.64 -4.65
N PHE A 168 14.68 -2.91 -3.54
CA PHE A 168 15.04 -1.49 -3.43
C PHE A 168 16.51 -1.24 -3.07
N SER A 169 17.39 -2.24 -3.22
CA SER A 169 18.84 -2.14 -2.97
C SER A 169 19.21 -1.86 -1.51
N LEU A 170 18.38 -2.25 -0.55
CA LEU A 170 18.75 -2.25 0.86
C LEU A 170 19.59 -3.48 1.20
N ASP A 171 20.66 -3.25 1.95
CA ASP A 171 21.58 -4.28 2.43
C ASP A 171 21.25 -4.67 3.88
N HIS A 172 21.74 -5.84 4.31
CA HIS A 172 21.64 -6.24 5.71
C HIS A 172 22.46 -5.30 6.62
N PRO A 173 21.86 -4.75 7.69
CA PRO A 173 22.58 -3.95 8.66
C PRO A 173 23.28 -4.85 9.69
N GLU A 174 24.38 -4.35 10.27
CA GLU A 174 25.06 -5.00 11.39
C GLU A 174 24.18 -5.02 12.66
N GLN A 175 23.37 -3.97 12.85
CA GLN A 175 22.52 -3.80 14.03
C GLN A 175 21.18 -4.51 13.86
N ARG A 176 20.86 -5.40 14.81
CA ARG A 176 19.60 -6.14 14.81
C ARG A 176 18.38 -5.32 15.26
N LEU A 177 18.56 -4.43 16.23
CA LEU A 177 17.44 -3.79 16.94
C LEU A 177 17.43 -2.28 16.73
N ILE A 178 16.27 -1.73 16.39
CA ILE A 178 15.99 -0.29 16.30
C ILE A 178 14.89 0.02 17.31
N ALA A 179 15.23 0.77 18.37
CA ALA A 179 14.26 1.18 19.39
C ALA A 179 13.36 0.02 19.91
N ASN A 180 13.97 -1.14 20.17
CA ASN A 180 13.33 -2.40 20.60
C ASN A 180 12.50 -3.16 19.55
N ARG A 181 12.47 -2.71 18.29
CA ARG A 181 11.94 -3.46 17.14
C ARG A 181 13.09 -4.13 16.40
N VAL A 182 12.82 -5.22 15.71
CA VAL A 182 13.82 -5.88 14.84
C VAL A 182 13.97 -5.06 13.57
N ASP A 183 15.19 -4.82 13.11
CA ASP A 183 15.37 -4.20 11.80
C ASP A 183 14.85 -5.17 10.71
N VAL A 184 13.93 -4.69 9.86
CA VAL A 184 13.33 -5.51 8.80
C VAL A 184 14.38 -6.04 7.84
N MET A 185 15.51 -5.34 7.68
CA MET A 185 16.63 -5.77 6.84
C MET A 185 17.63 -6.66 7.59
N HIS A 186 17.45 -6.97 8.87
CA HIS A 186 18.41 -7.80 9.60
C HIS A 186 18.29 -9.30 9.26
N PHE A 187 19.41 -9.92 8.90
CA PHE A 187 19.51 -11.36 8.64
C PHE A 187 19.97 -12.17 9.86
N PRO A 188 19.47 -13.40 10.04
CA PRO A 188 18.28 -13.97 9.42
C PRO A 188 17.02 -13.58 10.21
N LEU A 189 15.87 -13.57 9.55
CA LEU A 189 14.59 -13.67 10.23
C LEU A 189 14.56 -15.01 10.96
N HIS A 190 15.08 -15.03 12.19
CA HIS A 190 14.97 -16.18 13.09
C HIS A 190 13.51 -16.29 13.50
N VAL A 191 12.75 -17.00 12.68
CA VAL A 191 11.39 -17.41 13.02
C VAL A 191 11.49 -18.30 14.23
N ILE A 192 11.00 -17.82 15.37
CA ILE A 192 10.87 -18.65 16.55
C ILE A 192 9.65 -19.55 16.29
N PRO A 193 9.81 -20.88 16.25
CA PRO A 193 8.67 -21.77 16.01
C PRO A 193 7.54 -21.49 17.00
N GLY A 194 6.32 -21.29 16.48
CA GLY A 194 5.14 -20.99 17.29
C GLY A 194 4.95 -19.52 17.66
N VAL A 195 5.82 -18.61 17.25
CA VAL A 195 5.63 -17.16 17.39
C VAL A 195 5.20 -16.58 16.05
N THR A 196 3.99 -16.03 16.01
CA THR A 196 3.54 -15.22 14.88
C THR A 196 4.20 -13.85 15.00
N MET A 197 5.02 -13.49 14.01
CA MET A 197 5.63 -12.16 13.95
C MET A 197 4.76 -11.25 13.09
N THR A 198 4.54 -10.02 13.54
CA THR A 198 3.77 -9.01 12.80
C THR A 198 4.69 -7.88 12.36
N LEU A 199 4.32 -7.09 11.34
CA LEU A 199 5.14 -5.93 10.91
C LEU A 199 5.31 -4.86 12.00
N LYS A 200 4.45 -4.87 13.04
CA LYS A 200 4.61 -4.01 14.23
C LYS A 200 5.87 -4.33 15.03
N ASP A 201 6.40 -5.55 14.91
CA ASP A 201 7.61 -5.99 15.59
C ASP A 201 8.90 -5.57 14.85
N PHE A 202 8.77 -5.04 13.63
CA PHE A 202 9.89 -4.70 12.74
C PHE A 202 9.98 -3.20 12.46
N ALA A 203 11.15 -2.66 12.15
CA ALA A 203 11.32 -1.26 11.77
C ALA A 203 12.34 -1.12 10.63
N LEU A 204 12.27 -0.02 9.88
CA LEU A 204 13.35 0.39 8.98
C LEU A 204 14.34 1.27 9.75
N SER A 205 15.64 1.09 9.46
CA SER A 205 16.67 1.98 10.00
C SER A 205 16.53 3.39 9.40
N GLN A 206 17.03 4.42 10.10
CA GLN A 206 17.09 5.77 9.54
C GLN A 206 17.94 5.80 8.26
N LYS A 207 19.01 4.98 8.20
CA LYS A 207 19.90 4.87 7.05
C LYS A 207 19.12 4.37 5.83
N ASP A 208 18.36 3.30 5.98
CA ASP A 208 17.59 2.70 4.88
C ASP A 208 16.45 3.60 4.43
N ALA A 209 15.72 4.21 5.37
CA ALA A 209 14.68 5.19 5.04
C ALA A 209 15.23 6.41 4.29
N THR A 210 16.42 6.89 4.68
CA THR A 210 17.11 7.98 3.96
C THR A 210 17.49 7.55 2.54
N PHE A 211 18.05 6.34 2.40
CA PHE A 211 18.41 5.77 1.09
C PHE A 211 17.19 5.65 0.16
N LEU A 212 16.07 5.13 0.66
CA LEU A 212 14.81 5.01 -0.09
C LEU A 212 14.29 6.39 -0.52
N ASN A 213 14.33 7.38 0.37
CA ASN A 213 13.89 8.74 0.08
C ASN A 213 14.75 9.42 -0.99
N GLU A 214 16.08 9.30 -0.90
CA GLU A 214 17.02 9.93 -1.83
C GLU A 214 17.06 9.24 -3.19
N GLY A 215 16.84 7.93 -3.23
CA GLY A 215 16.83 7.16 -4.47
C GLY A 215 15.60 7.39 -5.35
N GLY A 216 14.59 8.14 -4.87
CA GLY A 216 13.31 8.28 -5.56
C GLY A 216 12.53 6.97 -5.67
N ARG A 217 12.94 5.95 -4.91
CA ARG A 217 12.45 4.56 -4.94
C ARG A 217 11.06 4.37 -4.34
N LEU A 218 10.58 5.40 -3.66
CA LEU A 218 9.26 5.46 -3.09
C LEU A 218 8.69 6.84 -3.43
N SER A 219 7.49 6.86 -3.96
CA SER A 219 6.73 8.08 -4.18
C SER A 219 5.82 8.32 -2.98
N VAL A 220 5.47 9.58 -2.72
CA VAL A 220 4.22 9.81 -2.00
C VAL A 220 3.16 9.13 -2.85
N GLN A 221 2.38 8.24 -2.26
CA GLN A 221 1.20 7.75 -2.95
C GLN A 221 0.36 9.02 -3.15
N GLN A 222 0.48 9.64 -4.33
CA GLN A 222 -0.62 10.43 -4.83
C GLN A 222 -1.72 9.39 -4.86
N ASP A 223 -2.68 9.49 -3.93
CA ASP A 223 -3.96 8.80 -4.03
C ASP A 223 -4.22 8.68 -5.51
N SER A 224 -4.19 7.45 -6.02
CA SER A 224 -4.19 7.18 -7.45
C SER A 224 -5.46 7.81 -8.02
N GLN A 225 -5.35 9.08 -8.41
CA GLN A 225 -6.34 9.90 -9.09
C GLN A 225 -6.52 9.41 -10.54
N ASP A 226 -6.05 8.21 -10.86
CA ASP A 226 -6.42 7.46 -12.06
C ASP A 226 -7.71 6.64 -11.88
N SER A 227 -8.47 6.94 -10.83
CA SER A 227 -9.94 6.93 -10.88
C SER A 227 -10.49 8.33 -10.61
N ASN A 228 -10.17 9.32 -11.45
CA ASN A 228 -10.94 10.58 -11.53
C ASN A 228 -12.31 10.38 -12.24
N GLN A 229 -12.84 9.17 -12.26
CA GLN A 229 -14.22 9.04 -11.81
C GLN A 229 -14.13 9.00 -10.30
N GLU A 230 -14.31 10.15 -9.64
CA GLU A 230 -14.98 10.13 -8.34
C GLU A 230 -16.20 9.23 -8.58
N ILE A 231 -16.09 7.96 -8.18
CA ILE A 231 -17.28 7.16 -7.98
C ILE A 231 -17.90 7.92 -6.85
N GLU A 232 -18.87 8.76 -7.20
CA GLU A 232 -19.70 9.47 -6.26
C GLU A 232 -20.30 8.37 -5.39
N ILE A 233 -19.69 8.16 -4.22
CA ILE A 233 -20.15 7.15 -3.29
C ILE A 233 -21.46 7.70 -2.76
N ASP A 234 -22.55 7.20 -3.31
CA ASP A 234 -23.87 7.60 -2.90
C ASP A 234 -24.14 7.00 -1.52
N THR A 235 -24.09 7.86 -0.51
CA THR A 235 -24.31 7.49 0.89
C THR A 235 -25.72 7.82 1.35
N ASP A 236 -26.54 8.47 0.52
CA ASP A 236 -27.97 8.69 0.72
C ASP A 236 -28.75 7.49 0.17
N VAL A 237 -28.71 6.40 0.93
CA VAL A 237 -29.22 5.09 0.53
C VAL A 237 -30.72 5.09 0.23
N ASN A 238 -31.44 6.10 0.74
CA ASN A 238 -32.89 6.20 0.60
C ASN A 238 -33.37 7.34 -0.31
N ASP A 239 -32.45 8.04 -0.97
CA ASP A 239 -32.70 9.15 -1.91
C ASP A 239 -33.58 10.28 -1.31
N ASP A 240 -33.47 10.58 0.00
CA ASP A 240 -34.24 11.69 0.62
C ASP A 240 -33.52 13.05 0.61
N GLY A 241 -32.30 13.07 0.07
CA GLY A 241 -31.41 14.21 -0.06
C GLY A 241 -30.51 14.44 1.16
N TYR A 242 -30.49 13.52 2.13
CA TYR A 242 -29.68 13.62 3.34
C TYR A 242 -28.98 12.30 3.66
N THR A 243 -27.69 12.38 3.97
CA THR A 243 -26.98 11.25 4.60
C THR A 243 -27.07 11.36 6.12
N ASP A 244 -27.83 10.48 6.76
CA ASP A 244 -28.04 10.51 8.20
C ASP A 244 -28.08 9.13 8.89
N LEU A 245 -28.67 9.07 10.09
CA LEU A 245 -28.76 7.83 10.87
C LEU A 245 -29.70 6.81 10.22
N TYR A 246 -30.66 7.25 9.41
CA TYR A 246 -31.62 6.40 8.72
C TYR A 246 -30.92 5.56 7.65
N ASP A 247 -30.04 6.14 6.84
CA ASP A 247 -29.20 5.42 5.87
C ASP A 247 -28.34 4.36 6.55
N CYS A 248 -27.73 4.71 7.68
CA CYS A 248 -26.96 3.77 8.49
C CYS A 248 -27.80 2.55 8.94
N LEU A 249 -29.09 2.76 9.25
CA LEU A 249 -30.00 1.68 9.64
C LEU A 249 -30.40 0.81 8.45
N ILE A 250 -30.56 1.40 7.25
CA ILE A 250 -30.85 0.65 6.02
C ILE A 250 -29.69 -0.27 5.66
N VAL A 251 -28.45 0.24 5.61
CA VAL A 251 -27.27 -0.58 5.33
C VAL A 251 -27.13 -1.69 6.38
N ARG A 252 -27.29 -1.35 7.67
CA ARG A 252 -27.23 -2.35 8.74
C ARG A 252 -28.30 -3.43 8.62
N SER A 253 -29.49 -3.07 8.13
CA SER A 253 -30.55 -4.04 7.84
C SER A 253 -30.16 -4.92 6.65
N GLY A 254 -29.63 -4.33 5.57
CA GLY A 254 -29.13 -5.03 4.38
C GLY A 254 -28.08 -6.11 4.67
N MET A 255 -27.25 -5.90 5.71
CA MET A 255 -26.28 -6.90 6.18
C MET A 255 -26.93 -8.19 6.73
N SER A 256 -28.20 -8.16 7.11
CA SER A 256 -28.89 -9.29 7.77
C SER A 256 -30.06 -9.86 6.97
N VAL A 257 -30.71 -9.03 6.14
CA VAL A 257 -31.87 -9.39 5.33
C VAL A 257 -31.77 -8.71 3.98
N GLU A 258 -32.35 -9.30 2.94
CA GLU A 258 -32.44 -8.63 1.64
C GLU A 258 -33.16 -7.28 1.78
N SER A 259 -32.50 -6.24 1.28
CA SER A 259 -33.01 -4.87 1.22
C SER A 259 -33.56 -4.59 -0.17
N SER A 260 -34.56 -3.71 -0.27
CA SER A 260 -34.98 -3.14 -1.56
C SER A 260 -34.09 -1.98 -2.01
N TYR A 261 -33.20 -1.50 -1.14
CA TYR A 261 -32.22 -0.45 -1.40
C TYR A 261 -30.87 -1.07 -1.77
N ASP A 262 -30.08 -0.33 -2.54
CA ASP A 262 -28.69 -0.70 -2.78
C ASP A 262 -27.85 -0.38 -1.53
N THR A 263 -27.38 -1.43 -0.86
CA THR A 263 -26.64 -1.31 0.40
C THR A 263 -25.14 -1.62 0.25
N ASP A 264 -24.68 -1.88 -0.97
CA ASP A 264 -23.28 -2.13 -1.35
C ASP A 264 -22.63 -0.82 -1.81
N ILE A 265 -22.24 -0.01 -0.83
CA ILE A 265 -21.87 1.41 -0.98
C ILE A 265 -20.54 1.56 -1.71
N ASN A 266 -19.60 0.62 -1.50
CA ASN A 266 -18.33 0.61 -2.23
C ASN A 266 -18.38 -0.19 -3.54
N ASN A 267 -19.54 -0.73 -3.92
CA ASN A 267 -19.75 -1.58 -5.11
C ASN A 267 -18.79 -2.77 -5.17
N ASP A 268 -18.47 -3.39 -4.03
CA ASP A 268 -17.59 -4.58 -3.96
C ASP A 268 -18.35 -5.91 -4.16
N GLY A 269 -19.67 -5.83 -4.32
CA GLY A 269 -20.59 -6.94 -4.49
C GLY A 269 -21.16 -7.48 -3.17
N VAL A 270 -20.78 -6.92 -2.02
CA VAL A 270 -21.12 -7.46 -0.70
C VAL A 270 -21.41 -6.36 0.32
N THR A 271 -22.69 -6.19 0.69
CA THR A 271 -23.07 -5.37 1.84
C THR A 271 -22.50 -5.91 3.15
N ASN A 272 -21.52 -5.21 3.73
CA ASN A 272 -20.81 -5.58 4.93
C ASN A 272 -20.53 -4.38 5.86
N ILE A 273 -19.58 -4.53 6.78
CA ILE A 273 -19.26 -3.50 7.78
C ILE A 273 -18.57 -2.27 7.17
N LEU A 274 -17.88 -2.43 6.04
CA LEU A 274 -17.22 -1.34 5.33
C LEU A 274 -18.24 -0.36 4.76
N ASP A 275 -19.31 -0.85 4.13
CA ASP A 275 -20.43 -0.04 3.64
C ASP A 275 -21.04 0.80 4.75
N LEU A 276 -21.30 0.17 5.90
CA LEU A 276 -21.84 0.86 7.06
C LEU A 276 -20.88 1.93 7.61
N MET A 277 -19.56 1.72 7.48
CA MET A 277 -18.56 2.70 7.90
C MET A 277 -18.51 3.90 6.95
N LEU A 278 -18.67 3.71 5.64
CA LEU A 278 -18.74 4.79 4.66
C LEU A 278 -19.92 5.72 4.93
N VAL A 279 -21.12 5.16 5.10
CA VAL A 279 -22.33 5.95 5.39
C VAL A 279 -22.21 6.67 6.75
N LYS A 280 -21.64 6.02 7.77
CA LYS A 280 -21.41 6.67 9.08
C LYS A 280 -20.45 7.85 9.00
N ALA A 281 -19.40 7.75 8.19
CA ALA A 281 -18.45 8.83 8.00
C ALA A 281 -19.14 10.04 7.36
N ALA A 282 -19.87 9.82 6.27
CA ALA A 282 -20.64 10.86 5.58
C ALA A 282 -21.72 11.48 6.49
N ALA A 283 -22.48 10.68 7.24
CA ALA A 283 -23.46 11.19 8.21
C ALA A 283 -22.81 12.03 9.33
N PHE A 284 -21.62 11.64 9.80
CA PHE A 284 -20.88 12.41 10.79
C PHE A 284 -20.41 13.76 10.24
N GLU A 285 -19.92 13.79 8.99
CA GLU A 285 -19.57 15.02 8.30
C GLU A 285 -20.77 15.94 8.09
N ALA A 286 -21.93 15.40 7.71
CA ALA A 286 -23.18 16.14 7.58
C ALA A 286 -23.61 16.76 8.92
N ILE A 287 -23.53 16.00 10.02
CA ILE A 287 -23.80 16.52 11.38
C ILE A 287 -22.81 17.62 11.75
N ALA A 288 -21.52 17.44 11.44
CA ALA A 288 -20.49 18.43 11.73
C ALA A 288 -20.70 19.72 10.93
N ALA A 289 -21.11 19.63 9.66
CA ALA A 289 -21.43 20.76 8.80
C ALA A 289 -22.72 21.49 9.23
N ALA A 290 -23.71 20.76 9.72
CA ALA A 290 -24.96 21.32 10.24
C ALA A 290 -24.83 21.90 11.66
N ALA A 291 -23.76 21.56 12.38
CA ALA A 291 -23.53 22.07 13.72
C ALA A 291 -23.40 23.61 13.69
N PRO A 292 -24.08 24.34 14.59
CA PRO A 292 -23.98 25.79 14.62
C PRO A 292 -22.52 26.20 14.84
N SER A 293 -21.93 26.87 13.85
CA SER A 293 -20.58 27.40 13.95
C SER A 293 -20.51 28.21 15.23
N LYS A 294 -19.66 27.80 16.18
CA LYS A 294 -19.49 28.50 17.47
C LYS A 294 -19.40 29.99 17.16
N PRO A 295 -20.34 30.84 17.64
CA PRO A 295 -20.21 32.27 17.45
C PRO A 295 -18.88 32.68 18.09
N SER A 296 -17.95 33.15 17.27
CA SER A 296 -16.64 33.62 17.73
C SER A 296 -16.88 34.66 18.81
N GLN A 297 -16.53 34.32 20.05
CA GLN A 297 -16.55 35.19 21.20
C GLN A 297 -17.90 35.90 21.47
N ARG A 298 -18.87 35.16 22.03
CA ARG A 298 -19.76 35.81 23.00
C ARG A 298 -18.88 36.29 24.16
N LYS A 299 -18.60 37.60 24.18
CA LYS A 299 -17.97 38.31 25.29
C LYS A 299 -18.70 37.89 26.56
N ILE A 300 -18.07 37.05 27.37
CA ILE A 300 -18.57 36.67 28.69
C ILE A 300 -18.53 37.94 29.51
N ILE A 301 -19.68 38.63 29.63
CA ILE A 301 -19.85 39.65 30.65
C ILE A 301 -20.00 38.87 31.94
N THR A 302 -18.90 38.64 32.65
CA THR A 302 -18.92 38.25 34.05
C THR A 302 -19.56 39.39 34.84
N THR A 303 -20.89 39.36 34.99
CA THR A 303 -21.53 40.10 36.06
C THR A 303 -21.29 39.33 37.34
N THR A 304 -20.46 39.88 38.21
CA THR A 304 -20.31 39.44 39.59
C THR A 304 -21.68 39.38 40.24
N TRP A 305 -22.07 38.19 40.68
CA TRP A 305 -23.29 37.94 41.42
C TRP A 305 -23.30 38.75 42.72
N GLY A 306 -24.13 39.78 42.74
CA GLY A 306 -24.54 40.51 43.93
C GLY A 306 -25.95 41.06 43.72
N LYS A 307 -26.93 40.45 44.42
CA LYS A 307 -28.37 40.77 44.48
C LYS A 307 -29.27 40.20 43.38
N LEU A 308 -29.89 39.06 43.72
CA LEU A 308 -31.31 38.81 43.48
C LEU A 308 -32.12 40.05 43.91
N LYS A 309 -32.87 40.64 42.98
CA LYS A 309 -34.04 41.44 43.32
C LYS A 309 -35.28 40.70 42.85
N THR A 310 -36.08 40.32 43.84
CA THR A 310 -37.49 40.02 43.70
C THR A 310 -38.24 41.22 43.15
N ARG A 311 -38.94 41.02 42.02
CA ARG A 311 -40.35 41.37 41.82
C ARG A 311 -40.88 40.68 40.59
#